data_AF-A0A3L7VM58-F1
#
_entry.id   AF-A0A3L7VM58-F1
#
_cell.length_a   1.000
_cell.length_b   1.000
_cell.length_c   1.000
_cell.angle_alpha   90.00
_cell.angle_beta   90.00
_cell.angle_gamma   90.00
#
_symmetry.space_group_name_H-M   'P 1'
#
loop_
_entity.id
_entity.type
_entity.pdbx_description
1 polymer ?
#
loop_
_entity_poly.entity_id
_entity_poly.type
_entity_poly.pdbx_seq_one_letter_code
_entity_poly.pdbx_strand_id
1 'polypeptide(L)'
;IFPQITVYSTNKDAPGTRRGSVAMDNFNGVLVVTNPWEVALTPDSTGLFAIYSATDDMNACRVLDDDYKEIEGRGNLIQVGRNPRAVRVSPDGKTVWVYAAMDFAVQGFDTQSLRSVAKVVVCEKLPDEQWVLGKYLFGSSRQPMSGPRWVSCFSCHPDGLTDGRVWHNPEGLRKTPPLFGMGHTHPLHWSADRDEVQDFEYTIRGRLMQGRGLINGPIPAKRGFSPTERKADLGGRSKDLDALAIYSNSFEVETLSPYSEGPGKLSEKAQRGKIHFESPTVGCVTCHSGPYYTDSNLKVAKVYDVGTGLSDPSEKMGPKYDTPSLIGVYRTAPYLHHGKAQTLVDVLTTGNTADKHGKTSHLKKEEVLELAEFLKSLPYELPPKQTANSVKYRLIKTGDK
;
A
#
# COMPACT_ATOMS: atom_id res chain seq x y z
N ILE A 1 -2.84 7.22 8.94
CA ILE A 1 -3.74 6.19 9.51
C ILE A 1 -4.70 6.85 10.48
N PHE A 2 -4.22 7.32 11.63
CA PHE A 2 -5.04 8.09 12.58
C PHE A 2 -5.23 9.53 12.09
N PRO A 3 -6.48 9.95 11.81
CA PRO A 3 -6.76 11.27 11.31
C PRO A 3 -6.62 12.35 12.38
N GLN A 4 -6.02 13.47 11.99
CA GLN A 4 -6.04 14.70 12.76
C GLN A 4 -6.54 15.83 11.86
N ILE A 5 -7.38 16.70 12.41
CA ILE A 5 -7.71 17.99 11.81
C ILE A 5 -6.89 19.04 12.55
N THR A 6 -6.18 19.87 11.79
CA THR A 6 -5.35 20.94 12.35
C THR A 6 -5.74 22.26 11.71
N VAL A 7 -5.99 23.26 12.54
CA VAL A 7 -6.31 24.62 12.09
C VAL A 7 -5.07 25.49 12.26
N TYR A 8 -4.73 26.20 11.18
CA TYR A 8 -3.57 27.08 11.12
C TYR A 8 -4.02 28.47 10.68
N SER A 9 -3.48 29.50 11.34
CA SER A 9 -3.64 30.87 10.88
C SER A 9 -2.63 31.15 9.77
N THR A 10 -3.09 31.68 8.64
CA THR A 10 -2.20 32.16 7.57
C THR A 10 -1.72 33.59 7.83
N ASN A 11 -2.23 34.27 8.87
CA ASN A 11 -1.76 35.58 9.28
C ASN A 11 -0.43 35.44 10.05
N LYS A 12 0.65 35.91 9.45
CA LYS A 12 2.02 35.82 10.00
C LYS A 12 2.21 36.66 11.27
N ASP A 13 1.37 37.67 11.48
CA ASP A 13 1.50 38.64 12.57
C ASP A 13 0.64 38.28 13.79
N ALA A 14 -0.16 37.20 13.71
CA ALA A 14 -0.94 36.71 14.83
C ALA A 14 -0.06 35.85 15.76
N PRO A 15 0.07 36.17 17.07
CA PRO A 15 0.74 35.29 18.02
C PRO A 15 0.04 33.92 18.05
N GLY A 16 0.81 32.83 17.95
CA GLY A 16 0.27 31.46 17.94
C GLY A 16 -0.26 30.99 16.57
N THR A 17 0.60 30.87 15.56
CA THR A 17 0.25 30.53 14.17
C THR A 17 -0.42 29.16 13.98
N ARG A 18 -0.36 28.25 14.96
CA ARG A 18 -1.14 27.01 15.05
C ARG A 18 -2.07 27.11 16.25
N ARG A 19 -3.38 27.08 16.04
CA ARG A 19 -4.36 27.20 17.14
C ARG A 19 -4.65 25.86 17.83
N GLY A 20 -4.71 24.73 17.09
CA GLY A 20 -4.91 23.42 17.70
C GLY A 20 -4.90 22.23 16.74
N SER A 21 -4.84 21.00 17.29
CA SER A 21 -4.95 19.73 16.56
C SER A 21 -5.99 18.85 17.24
N VAL A 22 -7.01 18.42 16.50
CA VAL A 22 -8.07 17.54 16.99
C VAL A 22 -7.86 16.15 16.42
N ALA A 23 -7.64 15.18 17.30
CA ALA A 23 -7.60 13.77 16.92
C ALA A 23 -9.02 13.30 16.63
N MET A 24 -9.23 12.71 15.45
CA MET A 24 -10.57 12.37 14.96
C MET A 24 -10.97 10.92 15.25
N ASP A 25 -10.06 10.13 15.83
CA ASP A 25 -10.23 8.70 16.12
C ASP A 25 -11.11 8.40 17.35
N ASN A 26 -11.39 9.40 18.19
CA ASN A 26 -12.37 9.33 19.28
C ASN A 26 -13.29 10.57 19.33
N PHE A 27 -13.23 11.42 18.31
CA PHE A 27 -14.03 12.63 18.22
C PHE A 27 -15.51 12.25 18.03
N ASN A 28 -16.46 12.98 18.62
CA ASN A 28 -17.90 12.82 18.35
C ASN A 28 -18.47 11.39 18.53
N GLY A 29 -17.98 10.65 19.54
CA GLY A 29 -18.47 9.30 19.84
C GLY A 29 -18.09 8.23 18.80
N VAL A 30 -17.14 8.56 17.92
CA VAL A 30 -16.66 7.70 16.85
C VAL A 30 -15.77 6.57 17.37
N LEU A 31 -16.01 5.35 16.86
CA LEU A 31 -15.06 4.25 16.91
C LEU A 31 -14.03 4.47 15.79
N VAL A 32 -12.78 4.79 16.14
CA VAL A 32 -11.58 4.88 15.28
C VAL A 32 -11.84 4.87 13.78
N VAL A 33 -11.61 6.03 13.15
CA VAL A 33 -11.67 6.22 11.70
C VAL A 33 -10.30 6.03 11.06
N THR A 34 -10.29 5.57 9.82
CA THR A 34 -9.06 5.19 9.10
C THR A 34 -9.04 5.76 7.68
N ASN A 35 -7.83 6.09 7.22
CA ASN A 35 -7.55 6.67 5.91
C ASN A 35 -8.42 7.93 5.66
N PRO A 36 -8.20 9.03 6.43
CA PRO A 36 -8.79 10.32 6.09
C PRO A 36 -8.48 10.68 4.65
N TRP A 37 -9.47 11.23 3.97
CA TRP A 37 -9.32 11.52 2.55
C TRP A 37 -9.44 13.00 2.25
N GLU A 38 -10.54 13.64 2.68
CA GLU A 38 -10.80 15.03 2.35
C GLU A 38 -11.72 15.68 3.39
N VAL A 39 -11.71 17.01 3.40
CA VAL A 39 -12.64 17.84 4.17
C VAL A 39 -13.31 18.90 3.29
N ALA A 40 -14.51 19.36 3.67
CA ALA A 40 -15.20 20.47 3.02
C ALA A 40 -15.85 21.41 4.04
N LEU A 41 -15.76 22.71 3.78
CA LEU A 41 -16.44 23.75 4.56
C LEU A 41 -17.74 24.17 3.89
N THR A 42 -18.71 24.59 4.69
CA THR A 42 -19.87 25.33 4.19
C THR A 42 -19.45 26.73 3.70
N PRO A 43 -20.18 27.33 2.74
CA PRO A 43 -19.83 28.66 2.21
C PRO A 43 -19.76 29.78 3.27
N ASP A 44 -20.57 29.68 4.32
CA ASP A 44 -20.58 30.59 5.46
C ASP A 44 -19.49 30.27 6.51
N SER A 45 -18.64 29.27 6.26
CA SER A 45 -17.58 28.78 7.16
C SER A 45 -18.04 28.28 8.53
N THR A 46 -19.33 27.98 8.72
CA THR A 46 -19.86 27.53 10.02
C THR A 46 -19.89 26.00 10.18
N GLY A 47 -19.78 25.24 9.10
CA GLY A 47 -19.81 23.78 9.08
C GLY A 47 -18.60 23.18 8.39
N LEU A 48 -18.11 22.06 8.93
CA LEU A 48 -17.00 21.28 8.38
C LEU A 48 -17.42 19.80 8.24
N PHE A 49 -17.15 19.20 7.10
CA PHE A 49 -17.37 17.78 6.85
C PHE A 49 -16.04 17.09 6.56
N ALA A 50 -15.79 15.94 7.16
CA ALA A 50 -14.55 15.17 6.99
C ALA A 50 -14.86 13.71 6.66
N ILE A 51 -14.30 13.18 5.57
CA ILE A 51 -14.56 11.80 5.10
C ILE A 51 -13.40 10.85 5.37
N TYR A 52 -13.74 9.59 5.66
CA TYR A 52 -12.80 8.53 6.00
C TYR A 52 -13.01 7.33 5.07
N SER A 53 -12.05 7.12 4.17
CA SER A 53 -12.20 6.23 3.03
C SER A 53 -12.22 4.75 3.39
N ALA A 54 -11.67 4.35 4.55
CA ALA A 54 -11.62 2.93 4.95
C ALA A 54 -12.80 2.48 5.82
N THR A 55 -13.44 3.42 6.53
CA THR A 55 -14.60 3.11 7.39
C THR A 55 -15.94 3.44 6.74
N ASP A 56 -15.94 4.06 5.56
CA ASP A 56 -17.12 4.48 4.79
C ASP A 56 -17.93 5.60 5.46
N ASP A 57 -17.28 6.39 6.32
CA ASP A 57 -17.95 7.34 7.20
C ASP A 57 -17.55 8.81 6.92
N MET A 58 -18.40 9.72 7.41
CA MET A 58 -18.19 11.16 7.43
C MET A 58 -18.51 11.72 8.82
N ASN A 59 -17.63 12.60 9.33
CA ASN A 59 -17.92 13.48 10.44
C ASN A 59 -18.52 14.79 9.93
N ALA A 60 -19.52 15.29 10.64
CA ALA A 60 -20.03 16.64 10.49
C ALA A 60 -19.70 17.43 11.76
N CYS A 61 -19.17 18.63 11.59
CA CYS A 61 -18.72 19.49 12.69
C CYS A 61 -19.28 20.89 12.49
N ARG A 62 -19.48 21.60 13.60
CA ARG A 62 -19.57 23.06 13.62
C ARG A 62 -18.17 23.63 13.75
N VAL A 63 -17.85 24.63 12.95
CA VAL A 63 -16.62 25.43 13.12
C VAL A 63 -16.90 26.47 14.20
N LEU A 64 -15.94 26.61 15.10
CA LEU A 64 -15.99 27.57 16.20
C LEU A 64 -14.92 28.63 15.94
N ASP A 65 -15.28 29.90 16.18
CA ASP A 65 -14.31 30.99 16.23
C ASP A 65 -14.05 31.31 17.71
N ASP A 66 -13.36 30.39 18.37
CA ASP A 66 -12.88 30.57 19.74
C ASP A 66 -11.39 30.22 19.83
N ASP A 67 -10.68 30.75 20.84
CA ASP A 67 -9.23 30.61 20.96
C ASP A 67 -8.77 29.22 21.46
N TYR A 68 -9.69 28.28 21.73
CA TYR A 68 -9.39 27.04 22.46
C TYR A 68 -9.93 25.76 21.79
N LYS A 69 -11.05 25.83 21.07
CA LYS A 69 -11.75 24.75 20.38
C LYS A 69 -12.10 25.22 18.99
N GLU A 70 -11.54 24.55 17.99
CA GLU A 70 -11.74 24.92 16.59
C GLU A 70 -12.99 24.31 15.96
N ILE A 71 -13.38 23.14 16.46
CA ILE A 71 -14.50 22.38 15.93
C ILE A 71 -15.27 21.66 17.05
N GLU A 72 -16.58 21.52 16.84
CA GLU A 72 -17.49 20.76 17.70
C GLU A 72 -18.25 19.74 16.86
N GLY A 73 -18.36 18.50 17.32
CA GLY A 73 -19.07 17.45 16.61
C GLY A 73 -20.58 17.72 16.51
N ARG A 74 -21.17 17.41 15.36
CA ARG A 74 -22.63 17.49 15.13
C ARG A 74 -23.20 16.10 14.85
N GLY A 75 -23.96 15.56 15.79
CA GLY A 75 -24.64 14.26 15.64
C GLY A 75 -23.68 13.07 15.72
N ASN A 76 -24.03 11.93 15.13
CA ASN A 76 -23.15 10.76 15.05
C ASN A 76 -22.44 10.70 13.68
N LEU A 77 -21.53 9.75 13.49
CA LEU A 77 -20.99 9.42 12.15
C LEU A 77 -22.11 9.14 11.16
N ILE A 78 -21.88 9.62 9.94
CA ILE A 78 -22.78 9.42 8.81
C ILE A 78 -22.10 8.43 7.88
N GLN A 79 -22.78 7.33 7.55
CA GLN A 79 -22.31 6.46 6.49
C GLN A 79 -22.60 7.11 5.14
N VAL A 80 -21.57 7.26 4.31
CA VAL A 80 -21.63 8.05 3.07
C VAL A 80 -21.37 7.24 1.81
N GLY A 81 -21.46 5.91 1.93
CA GLY A 81 -21.14 4.96 0.88
C GLY A 81 -19.71 4.46 0.91
N ARG A 82 -19.44 3.46 0.06
CA ARG A 82 -18.18 2.72 0.08
C ARG A 82 -17.02 3.52 -0.52
N ASN A 83 -15.92 3.57 0.22
CA ASN A 83 -14.69 4.27 -0.13
C ASN A 83 -14.94 5.72 -0.60
N PRO A 84 -15.42 6.62 0.29
CA PRO A 84 -15.59 8.02 -0.06
C PRO A 84 -14.24 8.64 -0.43
N ARG A 85 -14.21 9.30 -1.60
CA ARG A 85 -13.01 9.86 -2.22
C ARG A 85 -13.14 11.34 -2.58
N ALA A 86 -14.30 11.95 -2.36
CA ALA A 86 -14.42 13.40 -2.41
C ALA A 86 -15.61 13.89 -1.60
N VAL A 87 -15.54 15.11 -1.06
CA VAL A 87 -16.65 15.78 -0.38
C VAL A 87 -16.74 17.26 -0.75
N ARG A 88 -17.92 17.78 -1.11
CA ARG A 88 -18.13 19.20 -1.43
C ARG A 88 -19.47 19.69 -0.87
N VAL A 89 -19.54 20.94 -0.43
CA VAL A 89 -20.81 21.57 -0.05
C VAL A 89 -21.33 22.41 -1.22
N SER A 90 -22.63 22.38 -1.47
CA SER A 90 -23.29 23.19 -2.50
C SER A 90 -23.13 24.70 -2.21
N PRO A 91 -23.16 25.57 -3.24
CA PRO A 91 -23.01 27.01 -3.04
C PRO A 91 -24.06 27.66 -2.14
N ASP A 92 -25.25 27.07 -2.05
CA ASP A 92 -26.32 27.51 -1.13
C ASP A 92 -26.15 26.99 0.31
N GLY A 93 -25.13 26.17 0.56
CA GLY A 93 -24.83 25.59 1.86
C GLY A 93 -25.78 24.47 2.32
N LYS A 94 -26.76 24.08 1.50
CA LYS A 94 -27.84 23.16 1.93
C LYS A 94 -27.51 21.69 1.77
N THR A 95 -26.64 21.33 0.83
CA THR A 95 -26.32 19.93 0.52
C THR A 95 -24.81 19.68 0.58
N VAL A 96 -24.38 18.64 1.28
CA VAL A 96 -23.04 18.07 1.17
C VAL A 96 -23.08 16.86 0.25
N TRP A 97 -22.23 16.87 -0.78
CA TRP A 97 -22.11 15.84 -1.79
C TRP A 97 -20.83 15.03 -1.55
N VAL A 98 -20.96 13.72 -1.51
CA VAL A 98 -19.85 12.79 -1.31
C VAL A 98 -19.74 11.84 -2.50
N TYR A 99 -18.56 11.75 -3.10
CA TYR A 99 -18.28 10.74 -4.11
C TYR A 99 -17.86 9.42 -3.44
N ALA A 100 -18.77 8.44 -3.46
CA ALA A 100 -18.54 7.09 -2.98
C ALA A 100 -17.98 6.23 -4.13
N ALA A 101 -16.66 6.15 -4.22
CA ALA A 101 -15.98 5.62 -5.40
C ALA A 101 -16.27 4.13 -5.66
N MET A 102 -16.49 3.34 -4.60
CA MET A 102 -16.81 1.90 -4.74
C MET A 102 -18.30 1.60 -4.84
N ASP A 103 -19.16 2.60 -4.64
CA ASP A 103 -20.59 2.52 -4.97
C ASP A 103 -20.90 3.10 -6.35
N PHE A 104 -19.88 3.64 -7.03
CA PHE A 104 -20.00 4.31 -8.32
C PHE A 104 -21.12 5.35 -8.32
N ALA A 105 -21.21 6.12 -7.23
CA ALA A 105 -22.26 7.09 -7.01
C ALA A 105 -21.79 8.34 -6.26
N VAL A 106 -22.48 9.44 -6.52
CA VAL A 106 -22.38 10.68 -5.73
C VAL A 106 -23.63 10.76 -4.84
N GLN A 107 -23.43 10.83 -3.53
CA GLN A 107 -24.50 10.90 -2.53
C GLN A 107 -24.64 12.31 -1.99
N GLY A 108 -25.86 12.83 -1.94
CA GLY A 108 -26.18 14.13 -1.35
C GLY A 108 -26.81 13.96 0.03
N PHE A 109 -26.37 14.75 0.99
CA PHE A 109 -26.91 14.82 2.33
C PHE A 109 -27.29 16.26 2.67
N ASP A 110 -28.44 16.47 3.30
CA ASP A 110 -28.83 17.77 3.81
C ASP A 110 -27.89 18.19 4.97
N THR A 111 -27.34 19.41 4.93
CA THR A 111 -26.30 19.86 5.86
C THR A 111 -26.80 20.10 7.28
N GLN A 112 -28.12 20.24 7.47
CA GLN A 112 -28.73 20.44 8.79
C GLN A 112 -29.11 19.12 9.46
N SER A 113 -29.95 18.34 8.77
CA SER A 113 -30.50 17.06 9.24
C SER A 113 -29.54 15.89 9.06
N LEU A 114 -28.51 16.04 8.22
CA LEU A 114 -27.51 15.01 7.90
C LEU A 114 -28.10 13.75 7.24
N ARG A 115 -29.33 13.85 6.73
CA ARG A 115 -30.03 12.76 6.04
C ARG A 115 -29.69 12.77 4.56
N SER A 116 -29.61 11.57 3.96
CA SER A 116 -29.48 11.45 2.51
C SER A 116 -30.70 12.05 1.82
N VAL A 117 -30.46 12.89 0.82
CA VAL A 117 -31.49 13.56 0.00
C VAL A 117 -31.38 13.20 -1.47
N ALA A 118 -30.24 12.67 -1.91
CA ALA A 118 -30.01 12.32 -3.31
C ALA A 118 -28.95 11.22 -3.45
N LYS A 119 -29.06 10.45 -4.53
CA LYS A 119 -28.03 9.54 -5.01
C LYS A 119 -27.99 9.62 -6.53
N VAL A 120 -26.83 9.94 -7.09
CA VAL A 120 -26.59 10.00 -8.52
C VAL A 120 -25.62 8.87 -8.87
N VAL A 121 -26.06 7.92 -9.68
CA VAL A 121 -25.19 6.86 -10.19
C VAL A 121 -24.29 7.46 -11.28
N VAL A 122 -22.97 7.24 -11.17
CA VAL A 122 -21.98 7.75 -12.13
C VAL A 122 -21.43 6.68 -13.06
N CYS A 123 -21.62 5.39 -12.72
CA CYS A 123 -21.28 4.27 -13.60
C CYS A 123 -22.23 3.09 -13.35
N GLU A 124 -22.87 2.58 -14.39
CA GLU A 124 -23.79 1.44 -14.31
C GLU A 124 -23.11 0.11 -14.62
N LYS A 125 -22.05 0.11 -15.44
CA LYS A 125 -21.33 -1.10 -15.84
C LYS A 125 -20.02 -1.22 -15.07
N LEU A 126 -20.00 -2.15 -14.12
CA LEU A 126 -18.78 -2.52 -13.40
C LEU A 126 -17.84 -3.31 -14.32
N PRO A 127 -16.51 -3.20 -14.14
CA PRO A 127 -15.57 -3.97 -14.93
C PRO A 127 -15.71 -5.47 -14.64
N ASP A 128 -15.21 -5.94 -13.51
CA ASP A 128 -15.30 -7.32 -13.03
C ASP A 128 -15.77 -7.30 -11.58
N GLU A 129 -16.85 -8.02 -11.27
CA GLU A 129 -17.48 -7.97 -9.94
C GLU A 129 -16.56 -8.52 -8.83
N GLN A 130 -15.75 -9.54 -9.12
CA GLN A 130 -14.80 -10.10 -8.14
C GLN A 130 -13.67 -9.11 -7.89
N TRP A 131 -13.17 -8.45 -8.93
CA TRP A 131 -12.17 -7.40 -8.79
C TRP A 131 -12.69 -6.21 -7.99
N VAL A 132 -13.93 -5.76 -8.26
CA VAL A 132 -14.57 -4.66 -7.50
C VAL A 132 -14.77 -5.04 -6.03
N LEU A 133 -15.25 -6.25 -5.76
CA LEU A 133 -15.37 -6.75 -4.39
C LEU A 133 -14.01 -6.81 -3.68
N GLY A 134 -12.99 -7.33 -4.35
CA GLY A 134 -11.63 -7.38 -3.83
C GLY A 134 -11.09 -5.99 -3.50
N LYS A 135 -11.33 -5.02 -4.38
CA LYS A 135 -10.96 -3.62 -4.16
C LYS A 135 -11.64 -3.03 -2.93
N TYR A 136 -12.94 -3.30 -2.76
CA TYR A 136 -13.68 -2.86 -1.57
C TYR A 136 -13.08 -3.46 -0.30
N LEU A 137 -12.88 -4.77 -0.26
CA LEU A 137 -12.31 -5.46 0.91
C LEU A 137 -10.90 -4.96 1.23
N PHE A 138 -10.05 -4.78 0.21
CA PHE A 138 -8.70 -4.26 0.36
C PHE A 138 -8.68 -2.86 0.99
N GLY A 139 -9.66 -2.01 0.65
CA GLY A 139 -9.79 -0.67 1.19
C GLY A 139 -10.51 -0.58 2.53
N SER A 140 -11.16 -1.65 2.99
CA SER A 140 -12.02 -1.59 4.17
C SER A 140 -11.24 -1.82 5.47
N SER A 141 -11.52 -0.98 6.47
CA SER A 141 -11.17 -1.25 7.87
C SER A 141 -12.39 -1.69 8.69
N ARG A 142 -13.52 -2.02 8.06
CA ARG A 142 -14.69 -2.55 8.75
C ARG A 142 -14.55 -4.06 8.95
N GLN A 143 -15.36 -4.64 9.84
CA GLN A 143 -15.51 -6.10 9.88
C GLN A 143 -16.08 -6.59 8.54
N PRO A 144 -15.63 -7.75 8.02
CA PRO A 144 -14.75 -8.74 8.66
C PRO A 144 -13.23 -8.46 8.58
N MET A 145 -12.80 -7.38 7.92
CA MET A 145 -11.38 -7.09 7.65
C MET A 145 -10.62 -6.61 8.88
N SER A 146 -11.15 -5.64 9.63
CA SER A 146 -10.51 -5.16 10.86
C SER A 146 -11.50 -5.02 12.01
N GLY A 147 -11.06 -5.41 13.21
CA GLY A 147 -11.83 -5.29 14.44
C GLY A 147 -11.83 -3.88 15.01
N PRO A 148 -10.66 -3.31 15.35
CA PRO A 148 -10.55 -1.97 15.90
C PRO A 148 -10.70 -0.86 14.85
N ARG A 149 -10.90 -1.23 13.57
CA ARG A 149 -11.09 -0.32 12.44
C ARG A 149 -9.96 0.65 12.13
N TRP A 150 -8.80 0.46 12.76
CA TRP A 150 -7.66 1.36 12.69
C TRP A 150 -6.80 1.20 11.43
N VAL A 151 -6.98 0.14 10.64
CA VAL A 151 -6.12 -0.12 9.46
C VAL A 151 -6.89 -0.87 8.37
N SER A 152 -6.53 -0.59 7.12
CA SER A 152 -6.94 -1.32 5.91
C SER A 152 -5.69 -1.66 5.09
N CYS A 153 -5.80 -2.51 4.07
CA CYS A 153 -4.65 -2.78 3.19
C CYS A 153 -4.20 -1.51 2.45
N PHE A 154 -5.12 -0.60 2.07
CA PHE A 154 -4.79 0.71 1.50
C PHE A 154 -4.00 1.63 2.44
N SER A 155 -4.05 1.41 3.75
CA SER A 155 -3.28 2.23 4.70
C SER A 155 -1.77 2.09 4.48
N CYS A 156 -1.30 0.90 4.08
CA CYS A 156 0.10 0.63 3.77
C CYS A 156 0.36 0.53 2.26
N HIS A 157 -0.62 0.04 1.49
CA HIS A 157 -0.51 -0.16 0.03
C HIS A 157 -1.48 0.73 -0.75
N PRO A 158 -1.35 2.06 -0.68
CA PRO A 158 -2.27 2.97 -1.37
C PRO A 158 -2.18 2.77 -2.88
N ASP A 159 -3.30 2.37 -3.50
CA ASP A 159 -3.40 2.07 -4.93
C ASP A 159 -2.29 1.10 -5.44
N GLY A 160 -1.90 0.13 -4.60
CA GLY A 160 -0.88 -0.88 -4.92
C GLY A 160 0.58 -0.40 -4.77
N LEU A 161 0.79 0.85 -4.39
CA LEU A 161 2.10 1.41 -4.07
C LEU A 161 2.52 1.02 -2.64
N THR A 162 3.48 1.76 -2.09
CA THR A 162 4.00 1.61 -0.73
C THR A 162 3.83 2.93 0.00
N ASP A 163 3.53 2.87 1.29
CA ASP A 163 3.46 4.04 2.16
C ASP A 163 4.83 4.62 2.52
N GLY A 164 5.92 4.00 2.05
CA GLY A 164 7.30 4.42 2.28
C GLY A 164 7.77 4.23 3.71
N ARG A 165 7.01 3.53 4.56
CA ARG A 165 7.34 3.35 5.99
C ARG A 165 8.02 2.01 6.26
N VAL A 166 8.77 2.02 7.37
CA VAL A 166 9.27 0.81 8.03
C VAL A 166 8.42 0.58 9.27
N TRP A 167 7.84 -0.60 9.36
CA TRP A 167 6.95 -1.00 10.45
C TRP A 167 7.68 -1.90 11.45
N HIS A 168 7.33 -1.74 12.73
CA HIS A 168 7.77 -2.63 13.79
C HIS A 168 6.80 -3.81 13.88
N ASN A 169 7.17 -4.92 13.25
CA ASN A 169 6.38 -6.14 13.30
C ASN A 169 6.94 -7.10 14.36
N PRO A 170 6.15 -8.12 14.79
CA PRO A 170 6.64 -9.13 15.73
C PRO A 170 7.92 -9.85 15.29
N GLU A 171 8.10 -10.03 13.98
CA GLU A 171 9.26 -10.67 13.32
C GLU A 171 10.47 -9.74 13.11
N GLY A 172 10.32 -8.44 13.37
CA GLY A 172 11.35 -7.43 13.16
C GLY A 172 10.87 -6.25 12.32
N LEU A 173 11.80 -5.40 11.91
CA LEU A 173 11.54 -4.26 11.04
C LEU A 173 11.20 -4.73 9.63
N ARG A 174 10.06 -4.27 9.11
CA ARG A 174 9.60 -4.58 7.76
C ARG A 174 9.13 -3.32 7.05
N LYS A 175 9.80 -3.00 5.95
CA LYS A 175 9.33 -2.03 4.98
C LYS A 175 8.19 -2.61 4.16
N THR A 176 7.15 -1.81 3.92
CA THR A 176 6.04 -2.18 3.05
C THR A 176 6.52 -2.41 1.60
N PRO A 177 6.43 -3.64 1.04
CA PRO A 177 6.74 -3.89 -0.37
C PRO A 177 5.62 -3.32 -1.27
N PRO A 178 5.94 -2.90 -2.51
CA PRO A 178 4.91 -2.55 -3.48
C PRO A 178 4.17 -3.80 -4.00
N LEU A 179 2.99 -3.62 -4.59
CA LEU A 179 2.20 -4.70 -5.18
C LEU A 179 2.28 -4.75 -6.72
N PHE A 180 2.88 -3.77 -7.38
CA PHE A 180 2.99 -3.78 -8.84
C PHE A 180 3.84 -4.97 -9.34
N GLY A 181 3.33 -5.70 -10.32
CA GLY A 181 3.93 -6.95 -10.82
C GLY A 181 3.81 -8.14 -9.86
N MET A 182 3.20 -7.98 -8.68
CA MET A 182 3.19 -9.00 -7.63
C MET A 182 2.59 -10.31 -8.11
N GLY A 183 1.56 -10.29 -8.97
CA GLY A 183 0.93 -11.49 -9.53
C GLY A 183 1.88 -12.41 -10.32
N HIS A 184 3.13 -12.00 -10.55
CA HIS A 184 4.18 -12.77 -11.24
C HIS A 184 5.41 -13.05 -10.38
N THR A 185 5.45 -12.58 -9.13
CA THR A 185 6.65 -12.59 -8.27
C THR A 185 6.37 -13.17 -6.89
N HIS A 186 5.38 -14.06 -6.78
CA HIS A 186 5.20 -14.85 -5.56
C HIS A 186 6.40 -15.81 -5.36
N PRO A 187 6.72 -16.22 -4.11
CA PRO A 187 6.00 -15.99 -2.84
C PRO A 187 6.04 -14.54 -2.33
N LEU A 188 5.26 -14.27 -1.28
CA LEU A 188 5.03 -12.94 -0.72
C LEU A 188 5.76 -12.74 0.63
N HIS A 189 5.85 -11.48 1.03
CA HIS A 189 6.69 -10.95 2.11
C HIS A 189 8.20 -11.10 1.89
N TRP A 190 8.98 -10.30 2.63
CA TRP A 190 10.44 -10.39 2.66
C TRP A 190 10.95 -11.78 3.04
N SER A 191 10.19 -12.55 3.82
CA SER A 191 10.60 -13.87 4.30
C SER A 191 10.12 -15.03 3.42
N ALA A 192 9.41 -14.75 2.31
CA ALA A 192 8.73 -15.77 1.50
C ALA A 192 7.87 -16.74 2.34
N ASP A 193 7.17 -16.24 3.37
CA ASP A 193 6.38 -17.05 4.30
C ASP A 193 4.92 -17.25 3.86
N ARG A 194 4.57 -16.73 2.68
CA ARG A 194 3.22 -16.71 2.10
C ARG A 194 3.31 -17.09 0.64
N ASP A 195 2.61 -18.12 0.18
CA ASP A 195 2.62 -18.49 -1.24
C ASP A 195 1.38 -18.03 -1.98
N GLU A 196 0.33 -17.63 -1.27
CA GLU A 196 -0.84 -16.99 -1.89
C GLU A 196 -1.33 -15.76 -1.14
N VAL A 197 -2.10 -14.89 -1.81
CA VAL A 197 -2.68 -13.71 -1.15
C VAL A 197 -3.72 -14.14 -0.11
N GLN A 198 -4.36 -15.29 -0.31
CA GLN A 198 -5.34 -15.83 0.62
C GLN A 198 -4.73 -16.12 2.01
N ASP A 199 -3.41 -16.35 2.10
CA ASP A 199 -2.71 -16.44 3.38
C ASP A 199 -2.79 -15.16 4.23
N PHE A 200 -3.16 -14.01 3.65
CA PHE A 200 -3.42 -12.80 4.43
C PHE A 200 -4.67 -12.91 5.30
N GLU A 201 -5.44 -13.99 5.22
CA GLU A 201 -6.40 -14.37 6.26
C GLU A 201 -5.75 -14.40 7.66
N TYR A 202 -4.48 -14.83 7.74
CA TYR A 202 -3.71 -14.77 8.99
C TYR A 202 -3.42 -13.34 9.46
N THR A 203 -3.27 -12.40 8.54
CA THR A 203 -3.10 -10.97 8.86
C THR A 203 -4.42 -10.34 9.30
N ILE A 204 -5.53 -10.67 8.60
CA ILE A 204 -6.89 -10.23 8.92
C ILE A 204 -7.27 -10.68 10.33
N ARG A 205 -7.13 -11.97 10.64
CA ARG A 205 -7.44 -12.52 11.98
C ARG A 205 -6.38 -12.22 13.03
N GLY A 206 -5.17 -11.88 12.59
CA GLY A 206 -4.01 -11.69 13.43
C GLY A 206 -4.08 -10.44 14.30
N ARG A 207 -3.03 -10.23 15.09
CA ARG A 207 -2.95 -9.11 16.04
C ARG A 207 -2.99 -7.73 15.38
N LEU A 208 -2.61 -7.63 14.11
CA LEU A 208 -2.59 -6.38 13.35
C LEU A 208 -4.01 -5.88 13.09
N MET A 209 -4.81 -6.66 12.36
CA MET A 209 -6.15 -6.21 11.93
C MET A 209 -7.25 -6.65 12.89
N GLN A 210 -7.10 -7.81 13.55
CA GLN A 210 -8.06 -8.39 14.50
C GLN A 210 -9.50 -8.49 13.94
N GLY A 211 -9.61 -8.66 12.63
CA GLY A 211 -10.85 -8.95 11.93
C GLY A 211 -11.34 -10.36 12.20
N ARG A 212 -12.61 -10.62 11.86
CA ARG A 212 -13.21 -11.96 11.94
C ARG A 212 -12.66 -12.92 10.88
N GLY A 213 -12.05 -12.40 9.81
CA GLY A 213 -11.60 -13.21 8.69
C GLY A 213 -12.68 -13.39 7.61
N LEU A 214 -12.25 -13.75 6.41
CA LEU A 214 -13.11 -13.99 5.25
C LEU A 214 -13.45 -15.48 5.05
N ILE A 215 -12.80 -16.39 5.77
CA ILE A 215 -13.10 -17.82 5.75
C ILE A 215 -14.01 -18.19 6.93
N ASN A 216 -14.99 -19.08 6.70
CA ASN A 216 -15.73 -19.70 7.80
C ASN A 216 -14.93 -20.85 8.43
N GLY A 217 -14.91 -20.91 9.76
CA GLY A 217 -14.25 -21.97 10.52
C GLY A 217 -12.75 -21.74 10.77
N PRO A 218 -12.06 -22.74 11.36
CA PRO A 218 -10.67 -22.59 11.75
C PRO A 218 -9.71 -22.62 10.54
N ILE A 219 -8.56 -21.97 10.73
CA ILE A 219 -7.36 -22.12 9.89
C ILE A 219 -6.23 -22.70 10.77
N PRO A 220 -5.24 -23.40 10.19
CA PRO A 220 -4.11 -23.93 10.96
C PRO A 220 -3.45 -22.85 11.82
N ALA A 221 -3.26 -23.05 13.11
CA ALA A 221 -2.76 -22.00 13.99
C ALA A 221 -1.31 -21.60 13.64
N LYS A 222 -1.05 -20.31 13.43
CA LYS A 222 0.32 -19.77 13.33
C LYS A 222 0.94 -19.74 14.73
N ARG A 223 1.98 -20.55 14.95
CA ARG A 223 2.75 -20.60 16.19
C ARG A 223 4.19 -20.19 15.92
N GLY A 224 4.63 -19.10 16.56
CA GLY A 224 5.95 -18.53 16.32
C GLY A 224 6.10 -18.01 14.88
N PHE A 225 7.30 -18.18 14.32
CA PHE A 225 7.70 -17.64 13.02
C PHE A 225 7.90 -18.71 11.93
N SER A 226 7.45 -19.95 12.17
CA SER A 226 7.40 -20.97 11.13
C SER A 226 6.43 -20.54 10.02
N PRO A 227 6.74 -20.78 8.73
CA PRO A 227 5.87 -20.43 7.59
C PRO A 227 4.73 -21.45 7.49
N THR A 228 3.84 -21.46 8.48
CA THR A 228 2.69 -22.37 8.53
C THR A 228 1.70 -22.08 7.41
N GLU A 229 1.62 -20.81 7.00
CA GLU A 229 0.73 -20.34 5.94
C GLU A 229 0.94 -21.07 4.61
N ARG A 230 2.19 -21.29 4.19
CA ARG A 230 2.51 -22.07 2.98
C ARG A 230 2.06 -23.53 2.98
N LYS A 231 1.62 -24.06 4.12
CA LYS A 231 1.04 -25.40 4.22
C LYS A 231 -0.47 -25.38 4.19
N ALA A 232 -1.08 -24.20 4.35
CA ALA A 232 -2.51 -24.01 4.33
C ALA A 232 -2.92 -23.65 2.89
N ASP A 233 -3.62 -24.55 2.22
CA ASP A 233 -4.29 -24.21 0.96
C ASP A 233 -5.59 -23.47 1.31
N LEU A 234 -5.57 -22.15 1.16
CA LEU A 234 -6.67 -21.25 1.48
C LEU A 234 -7.42 -20.75 0.24
N GLY A 235 -6.78 -20.78 -0.93
CA GLY A 235 -7.41 -20.49 -2.22
C GLY A 235 -8.68 -21.31 -2.46
N GLY A 236 -9.76 -20.67 -2.93
CA GLY A 236 -11.02 -21.35 -3.22
C GLY A 236 -11.91 -21.61 -1.99
N ARG A 237 -11.46 -21.31 -0.76
CA ARG A 237 -12.24 -21.52 0.46
C ARG A 237 -13.29 -20.43 0.71
N SER A 238 -13.13 -19.25 0.11
CA SER A 238 -14.05 -18.12 0.24
C SER A 238 -14.01 -17.23 -0.99
N LYS A 239 -15.19 -16.90 -1.54
CA LYS A 239 -15.31 -15.98 -2.69
C LYS A 239 -14.76 -14.60 -2.37
N ASP A 240 -14.93 -14.13 -1.13
CA ASP A 240 -14.46 -12.82 -0.69
C ASP A 240 -12.93 -12.79 -0.58
N LEU A 241 -12.34 -13.88 -0.08
CA LEU A 241 -10.88 -14.01 0.03
C LEU A 241 -10.23 -14.17 -1.35
N ASP A 242 -10.86 -14.92 -2.26
CA ASP A 242 -10.42 -15.03 -3.65
C ASP A 242 -10.56 -13.71 -4.40
N ALA A 243 -11.63 -12.94 -4.14
CA ALA A 243 -11.80 -11.60 -4.68
C ALA A 243 -10.68 -10.65 -4.20
N LEU A 244 -10.34 -10.70 -2.90
CA LEU A 244 -9.21 -9.95 -2.35
C LEU A 244 -7.89 -10.33 -3.03
N ALA A 245 -7.67 -11.62 -3.32
CA ALA A 245 -6.51 -12.11 -4.05
C ALA A 245 -6.47 -11.59 -5.50
N ILE A 246 -7.60 -11.68 -6.22
CA ILE A 246 -7.74 -11.18 -7.60
C ILE A 246 -7.38 -9.71 -7.67
N TYR A 247 -7.89 -8.89 -6.75
CA TYR A 247 -7.57 -7.46 -6.71
C TYR A 247 -6.10 -7.21 -6.36
N SER A 248 -5.57 -7.87 -5.31
CA SER A 248 -4.19 -7.67 -4.86
C SER A 248 -3.18 -8.05 -5.94
N ASN A 249 -3.48 -9.05 -6.78
CA ASN A 249 -2.62 -9.48 -7.89
C ASN A 249 -2.85 -8.72 -9.21
N SER A 250 -3.74 -7.72 -9.22
CA SER A 250 -4.12 -7.01 -10.46
C SER A 250 -3.26 -5.79 -10.80
N PHE A 251 -2.31 -5.44 -9.95
CA PHE A 251 -1.44 -4.28 -10.15
C PHE A 251 -0.37 -4.61 -11.20
N GLU A 252 -0.72 -4.49 -12.47
CA GLU A 252 0.21 -4.70 -13.58
C GLU A 252 1.24 -3.57 -13.70
N VAL A 253 2.36 -3.87 -14.37
CA VAL A 253 3.38 -2.87 -14.70
C VAL A 253 3.01 -2.25 -16.04
N GLU A 254 2.32 -1.12 -16.01
CA GLU A 254 1.77 -0.46 -17.22
C GLU A 254 2.60 0.74 -17.69
N THR A 255 3.59 1.18 -16.91
CA THR A 255 4.43 2.34 -17.23
C THR A 255 5.92 2.02 -17.12
N LEU A 256 6.70 2.66 -17.99
CA LEU A 256 8.16 2.64 -17.94
C LEU A 256 8.66 3.55 -16.81
N SER A 257 9.88 3.30 -16.36
CA SER A 257 10.58 4.20 -15.46
C SER A 257 10.76 5.57 -16.12
N PRO A 258 10.51 6.68 -15.39
CA PRO A 258 10.82 8.02 -15.89
C PRO A 258 12.33 8.27 -16.05
N TYR A 259 13.18 7.35 -15.57
CA TYR A 259 14.63 7.38 -15.77
C TYR A 259 15.09 6.60 -17.02
N SER A 260 14.18 5.89 -17.71
CA SER A 260 14.45 5.34 -19.04
C SER A 260 14.36 6.44 -20.11
N GLU A 261 15.04 6.26 -21.25
CA GLU A 261 14.95 7.20 -22.39
C GLU A 261 13.80 6.85 -23.36
N GLY A 262 12.93 5.94 -22.94
CA GLY A 262 11.80 5.42 -23.71
C GLY A 262 11.82 3.90 -23.82
N PRO A 263 10.87 3.31 -24.58
CA PRO A 263 10.75 1.86 -24.71
C PRO A 263 12.03 1.21 -25.24
N GLY A 264 12.62 0.30 -24.46
CA GLY A 264 13.85 -0.40 -24.78
C GLY A 264 15.12 0.47 -24.72
N LYS A 265 15.03 1.72 -24.23
CA LYS A 265 16.13 2.69 -24.29
C LYS A 265 16.63 3.08 -22.90
N LEU A 266 17.94 3.04 -22.75
CA LEU A 266 18.68 3.47 -21.57
C LEU A 266 19.57 4.65 -21.93
N SER A 267 19.77 5.57 -20.98
CA SER A 267 20.82 6.57 -21.10
C SER A 267 22.19 5.92 -21.20
N GLU A 268 23.17 6.61 -21.77
CA GLU A 268 24.54 6.07 -21.86
C GLU A 268 25.09 5.63 -20.49
N LYS A 269 24.75 6.36 -19.43
CA LYS A 269 25.14 6.04 -18.05
C LYS A 269 24.46 4.75 -17.57
N ALA A 270 23.17 4.60 -17.79
CA ALA A 270 22.43 3.39 -17.44
C ALA A 270 22.87 2.18 -18.28
N GLN A 271 23.27 2.39 -19.54
CA GLN A 271 23.82 1.34 -20.40
C GLN A 271 25.15 0.79 -19.84
N ARG A 272 26.03 1.66 -19.34
CA ARG A 272 27.25 1.24 -18.62
C ARG A 272 26.92 0.53 -17.30
N GLY A 273 25.92 1.04 -16.57
CA GLY A 273 25.41 0.39 -15.35
C GLY A 273 24.89 -1.02 -15.58
N LYS A 274 24.20 -1.25 -16.70
CA LYS A 274 23.70 -2.56 -17.12
C LYS A 274 24.84 -3.57 -17.29
N ILE A 275 25.99 -3.16 -17.83
CA ILE A 275 27.18 -4.01 -17.98
C ILE A 275 27.68 -4.49 -16.60
N HIS A 276 27.74 -3.60 -15.60
CA HIS A 276 28.10 -3.98 -14.24
C HIS A 276 27.08 -4.91 -13.60
N PHE A 277 25.78 -4.66 -13.81
CA PHE A 277 24.70 -5.50 -13.31
C PHE A 277 24.76 -6.93 -13.86
N GLU A 278 25.02 -7.07 -15.16
CA GLU A 278 25.10 -8.36 -15.87
C GLU A 278 26.46 -9.07 -15.70
N SER A 279 27.45 -8.38 -15.13
CA SER A 279 28.78 -8.94 -14.90
C SER A 279 28.73 -10.12 -13.92
N PRO A 280 29.28 -11.30 -14.27
CA PRO A 280 29.41 -12.42 -13.35
C PRO A 280 30.27 -12.09 -12.12
N THR A 281 31.18 -11.13 -12.24
CA THR A 281 32.04 -10.69 -11.12
C THR A 281 31.22 -9.95 -10.07
N VAL A 282 30.30 -9.08 -10.49
CA VAL A 282 29.40 -8.35 -9.57
C VAL A 282 28.27 -9.27 -9.10
N GLY A 283 27.67 -10.02 -10.01
CA GLY A 283 26.79 -11.15 -9.71
C GLY A 283 25.31 -10.80 -9.46
N CYS A 284 24.83 -9.59 -9.78
CA CYS A 284 23.44 -9.19 -9.51
C CYS A 284 22.40 -10.12 -10.16
N VAL A 285 22.66 -10.52 -11.41
CA VAL A 285 21.78 -11.40 -12.20
C VAL A 285 21.63 -12.82 -11.64
N THR A 286 22.42 -13.21 -10.64
CA THR A 286 22.29 -14.54 -10.01
C THR A 286 20.97 -14.69 -9.26
N CYS A 287 20.45 -13.60 -8.68
CA CYS A 287 19.15 -13.54 -8.02
C CYS A 287 18.20 -12.59 -8.75
N HIS A 288 18.67 -11.41 -9.18
CA HIS A 288 17.84 -10.44 -9.87
C HIS A 288 17.78 -10.70 -11.38
N SER A 289 17.02 -11.72 -11.76
CA SER A 289 16.97 -12.25 -13.13
C SER A 289 15.57 -12.16 -13.76
N GLY A 290 15.51 -12.43 -15.07
CA GLY A 290 14.25 -12.47 -15.81
C GLY A 290 13.57 -11.10 -15.94
N PRO A 291 12.35 -11.06 -16.50
CA PRO A 291 11.70 -9.81 -16.86
C PRO A 291 11.24 -8.97 -15.67
N TYR A 292 11.05 -9.59 -14.49
CA TYR A 292 10.73 -8.89 -13.24
C TYR A 292 11.97 -8.65 -12.35
N TYR A 293 13.17 -9.00 -12.81
CA TYR A 293 14.42 -8.81 -12.06
C TYR A 293 14.39 -9.45 -10.65
N THR A 294 13.87 -10.67 -10.59
CA THR A 294 13.80 -11.52 -9.40
C THR A 294 13.72 -12.99 -9.83
N ASP A 295 14.36 -13.86 -9.05
CA ASP A 295 14.25 -15.31 -9.19
C ASP A 295 13.23 -15.94 -8.22
N SER A 296 12.47 -15.09 -7.51
CA SER A 296 11.35 -15.49 -6.65
C SER A 296 10.37 -16.37 -7.43
N ASN A 297 10.01 -17.52 -6.84
CA ASN A 297 9.26 -18.56 -7.51
C ASN A 297 8.40 -19.37 -6.54
N LEU A 298 7.14 -19.60 -6.92
CA LEU A 298 6.17 -20.38 -6.14
C LEU A 298 6.57 -21.85 -5.94
N LYS A 299 7.17 -22.48 -6.97
CA LYS A 299 7.52 -23.91 -6.90
C LYS A 299 8.66 -24.16 -5.93
N VAL A 300 9.63 -23.24 -5.90
CA VAL A 300 10.81 -23.31 -5.04
C VAL A 300 11.08 -21.91 -4.52
N ALA A 301 10.61 -21.61 -3.31
CA ALA A 301 10.93 -20.37 -2.62
C ALA A 301 12.45 -20.33 -2.35
N LYS A 302 13.12 -19.33 -2.91
CA LYS A 302 14.55 -19.11 -2.73
C LYS A 302 14.73 -17.90 -1.83
N VAL A 303 15.49 -18.09 -0.75
CA VAL A 303 15.79 -17.00 0.19
C VAL A 303 17.30 -16.94 0.42
N TYR A 304 17.84 -15.73 0.50
CA TYR A 304 19.26 -15.46 0.52
C TYR A 304 19.67 -14.61 1.72
N ASP A 305 20.80 -14.94 2.36
CA ASP A 305 21.44 -14.06 3.35
C ASP A 305 22.35 -13.09 2.61
N VAL A 306 21.85 -11.88 2.41
CA VAL A 306 22.59 -10.77 1.77
C VAL A 306 23.32 -9.89 2.80
N GLY A 307 23.47 -10.36 4.05
CA GLY A 307 24.21 -9.66 5.10
C GLY A 307 23.43 -8.57 5.83
N THR A 308 22.14 -8.42 5.56
CA THR A 308 21.31 -7.35 6.14
C THR A 308 20.57 -7.76 7.41
N GLY A 309 20.33 -9.06 7.62
CA GLY A 309 19.47 -9.53 8.72
C GLY A 309 20.00 -9.22 10.12
N LEU A 310 21.33 -9.20 10.31
CA LEU A 310 21.94 -8.84 11.59
C LEU A 310 21.94 -7.34 11.88
N SER A 311 21.57 -6.51 10.90
CA SER A 311 21.47 -5.07 11.08
C SER A 311 20.22 -4.67 11.87
N ASP A 312 19.25 -5.57 12.04
CA ASP A 312 18.06 -5.34 12.85
C ASP A 312 18.11 -6.21 14.13
N PRO A 313 18.36 -5.62 15.32
CA PRO A 313 18.38 -6.38 16.58
C PRO A 313 17.04 -7.04 16.93
N SER A 314 15.94 -6.61 16.31
CA SER A 314 14.60 -7.17 16.52
C SER A 314 14.23 -8.30 15.55
N GLU A 315 15.11 -8.63 14.59
CA GLU A 315 14.89 -9.66 13.58
C GLU A 315 14.75 -11.06 14.19
N LYS A 316 13.69 -11.78 13.82
CA LYS A 316 13.40 -13.14 14.33
C LYS A 316 13.17 -14.19 13.24
N MET A 317 13.04 -13.78 11.98
CA MET A 317 12.83 -14.65 10.82
C MET A 317 14.04 -14.78 9.91
N GLY A 318 14.90 -13.76 9.89
CA GLY A 318 16.11 -13.70 9.09
C GLY A 318 17.14 -14.78 9.45
N PRO A 319 18.35 -14.72 8.84
CA PRO A 319 18.89 -13.61 8.05
C PRO A 319 18.59 -13.70 6.54
N LYS A 320 17.77 -14.67 6.12
CA LYS A 320 17.49 -14.90 4.70
C LYS A 320 16.19 -14.25 4.26
N TYR A 321 16.20 -13.66 3.07
CA TYR A 321 15.05 -12.96 2.49
C TYR A 321 14.80 -13.38 1.04
N ASP A 322 13.54 -13.32 0.62
CA ASP A 322 13.16 -13.44 -0.79
C ASP A 322 13.78 -12.30 -1.60
N THR A 323 14.08 -12.56 -2.88
CA THR A 323 14.63 -11.56 -3.78
C THR A 323 13.50 -10.66 -4.28
N PRO A 324 13.40 -9.39 -3.86
CA PRO A 324 12.34 -8.52 -4.36
C PRO A 324 12.55 -8.19 -5.84
N SER A 325 11.45 -8.01 -6.57
CA SER A 325 11.48 -7.42 -7.91
C SER A 325 12.15 -6.04 -7.89
N LEU A 326 13.02 -5.78 -8.87
CA LEU A 326 13.64 -4.45 -9.06
C LEU A 326 12.82 -3.53 -9.96
N ILE A 327 11.72 -4.01 -10.52
CA ILE A 327 10.82 -3.17 -11.31
C ILE A 327 10.35 -2.00 -10.45
N GLY A 328 10.45 -0.77 -10.93
CA GLY A 328 9.99 0.41 -10.20
C GLY A 328 10.77 0.71 -8.92
N VAL A 329 11.97 0.13 -8.72
CA VAL A 329 12.75 0.31 -7.48
C VAL A 329 13.05 1.78 -7.19
N TYR A 330 13.17 2.63 -8.23
CA TYR A 330 13.45 4.07 -8.13
C TYR A 330 12.50 4.86 -7.21
N ARG A 331 11.26 4.37 -7.00
CA ARG A 331 10.22 5.03 -6.20
C ARG A 331 9.95 4.35 -4.86
N THR A 332 10.89 3.55 -4.37
CA THR A 332 10.69 2.69 -3.20
C THR A 332 11.62 2.97 -2.05
N ALA A 333 12.35 4.09 -2.04
CA ALA A 333 13.13 4.49 -0.87
C ALA A 333 12.24 4.61 0.39
N PRO A 334 12.77 4.33 1.60
CA PRO A 334 14.10 3.77 1.85
C PRO A 334 14.19 2.28 1.43
N TYR A 335 15.40 1.73 1.32
CA TYR A 335 15.65 0.40 0.75
C TYR A 335 16.01 -0.65 1.82
N LEU A 336 15.95 -1.92 1.41
CA LEU A 336 16.09 -3.14 2.23
C LEU A 336 14.91 -3.39 3.17
N HIS A 337 14.79 -4.61 3.69
CA HIS A 337 13.66 -5.03 4.53
C HIS A 337 13.49 -4.14 5.78
N HIS A 338 14.57 -3.65 6.36
CA HIS A 338 14.57 -2.78 7.53
C HIS A 338 14.64 -1.28 7.18
N GLY A 339 14.71 -0.91 5.90
CA GLY A 339 14.73 0.49 5.44
C GLY A 339 15.93 1.34 5.89
N LYS A 340 17.12 0.76 6.07
CA LYS A 340 18.30 1.53 6.55
C LYS A 340 19.08 2.22 5.43
N ALA A 341 18.95 1.76 4.19
CA ALA A 341 19.59 2.41 3.05
C ALA A 341 18.67 3.51 2.51
N GLN A 342 19.12 4.77 2.44
CA GLN A 342 18.29 5.88 1.95
C GLN A 342 18.34 5.99 0.43
N THR A 343 19.44 5.57 -0.18
CA THR A 343 19.68 5.61 -1.61
C THR A 343 20.06 4.23 -2.16
N LEU A 344 19.94 4.04 -3.48
CA LEU A 344 20.46 2.84 -4.14
C LEU A 344 21.98 2.74 -4.03
N VAL A 345 22.68 3.87 -3.95
CA VAL A 345 24.14 3.88 -3.69
C VAL A 345 24.44 3.32 -2.30
N ASP A 346 23.63 3.64 -1.29
CA ASP A 346 23.78 3.03 0.05
C ASP A 346 23.57 1.52 -0.02
N VAL A 347 22.58 1.03 -0.76
CA VAL A 347 22.38 -0.43 -0.97
C VAL A 347 23.63 -1.08 -1.54
N LEU A 348 24.25 -0.44 -2.55
CA LEU A 348 25.42 -0.96 -3.26
C LEU A 348 26.74 -0.76 -2.49
N THR A 349 26.75 -0.02 -1.38
CA THR A 349 27.98 0.31 -0.63
C THR A 349 27.82 0.01 0.86
N THR A 350 27.35 0.98 1.65
CA THR A 350 27.26 0.89 3.11
C THR A 350 26.31 -0.20 3.60
N GLY A 351 25.26 -0.51 2.82
CA GLY A 351 24.31 -1.60 3.04
C GLY A 351 24.76 -2.95 2.50
N ASN A 352 25.89 -3.03 1.79
CA ASN A 352 26.45 -4.26 1.21
C ASN A 352 27.66 -4.76 2.02
N THR A 353 27.43 -5.06 3.30
CA THR A 353 28.52 -5.51 4.19
C THR A 353 29.16 -6.80 3.67
N ALA A 354 30.48 -6.77 3.51
CA ALA A 354 31.29 -7.90 3.05
C ALA A 354 30.89 -8.45 1.66
N ASP A 355 30.32 -7.61 0.78
CA ASP A 355 29.93 -7.99 -0.58
C ASP A 355 28.93 -9.18 -0.64
N LYS A 356 28.10 -9.33 0.40
CA LYS A 356 27.07 -10.38 0.46
C LYS A 356 25.88 -10.12 -0.47
N HIS A 357 25.68 -8.88 -0.91
CA HIS A 357 24.61 -8.45 -1.81
C HIS A 357 25.17 -8.09 -3.20
N GLY A 358 26.00 -8.98 -3.75
CA GLY A 358 26.81 -8.74 -4.95
C GLY A 358 28.18 -8.16 -4.59
N LYS A 359 29.18 -8.36 -5.46
CA LYS A 359 30.54 -7.88 -5.21
C LYS A 359 30.72 -6.50 -5.82
N THR A 360 30.63 -5.46 -5.00
CA THR A 360 30.72 -4.07 -5.47
C THR A 360 31.92 -3.34 -4.89
N SER A 361 32.61 -3.88 -3.88
CA SER A 361 33.76 -3.23 -3.24
C SER A 361 34.93 -2.89 -4.16
N HIS A 362 35.05 -3.61 -5.29
CA HIS A 362 36.08 -3.39 -6.31
C HIS A 362 35.70 -2.31 -7.34
N LEU A 363 34.42 -1.90 -7.39
CA LEU A 363 33.93 -0.88 -8.31
C LEU A 363 34.36 0.52 -7.84
N LYS A 364 34.74 1.35 -8.79
CA LYS A 364 34.98 2.78 -8.57
C LYS A 364 33.65 3.48 -8.30
N LYS A 365 33.73 4.66 -7.67
CA LYS A 365 32.56 5.49 -7.37
C LYS A 365 31.68 5.76 -8.59
N GLU A 366 32.26 6.03 -9.76
CA GLU A 366 31.48 6.28 -10.98
C GLU A 366 30.73 5.02 -11.45
N GLU A 367 31.35 3.84 -11.36
CA GLU A 367 30.75 2.55 -11.74
C GLU A 367 29.57 2.19 -10.82
N VAL A 368 29.65 2.53 -9.53
CA VAL A 368 28.52 2.41 -8.59
C VAL A 368 27.37 3.36 -8.97
N LEU A 369 27.68 4.59 -9.38
CA LEU A 369 26.66 5.53 -9.84
C LEU A 369 26.01 5.10 -11.16
N GLU A 370 26.79 4.51 -12.07
CA GLU A 370 26.28 3.89 -13.30
C GLU A 370 25.32 2.76 -12.99
N LEU A 371 25.70 1.84 -12.09
CA LEU A 371 24.85 0.74 -11.64
C LEU A 371 23.56 1.26 -10.99
N ALA A 372 23.64 2.27 -10.13
CA ALA A 372 22.46 2.91 -9.54
C ALA A 372 21.55 3.55 -10.59
N GLU A 373 22.11 4.14 -11.66
CA GLU A 373 21.31 4.73 -12.76
C GLU A 373 20.59 3.65 -13.58
N PHE A 374 21.23 2.49 -13.79
CA PHE A 374 20.57 1.34 -14.40
C PHE A 374 19.40 0.85 -13.55
N LEU A 375 19.60 0.67 -12.23
CA LEU A 375 18.54 0.25 -11.31
C LEU A 375 17.35 1.21 -11.34
N LYS A 376 17.61 2.53 -11.37
CA LYS A 376 16.55 3.54 -11.48
C LYS A 376 15.75 3.40 -12.77
N SER A 377 16.38 2.95 -13.85
CA SER A 377 15.79 2.84 -15.18
C SER A 377 14.85 1.64 -15.32
N LEU A 378 14.74 0.76 -14.31
CA LEU A 378 13.86 -0.42 -14.37
C LEU A 378 12.39 -0.04 -14.03
N PRO A 379 11.40 -0.39 -14.86
CA PRO A 379 11.50 -1.03 -16.18
C PRO A 379 11.84 -0.02 -17.29
N TYR A 380 12.73 -0.38 -18.20
CA TYR A 380 12.90 0.29 -19.50
C TYR A 380 12.19 -0.47 -20.64
N GLU A 381 11.74 -1.69 -20.35
CA GLU A 381 10.82 -2.50 -21.17
C GLU A 381 9.69 -3.01 -20.27
N LEU A 382 8.47 -3.03 -20.78
CA LEU A 382 7.35 -3.58 -20.02
C LEU A 382 7.52 -5.10 -19.89
N PRO A 383 7.43 -5.67 -18.67
CA PRO A 383 7.51 -7.11 -18.49
C PRO A 383 6.28 -7.81 -19.12
N PRO A 384 6.38 -9.10 -19.45
CA PRO A 384 5.27 -9.84 -20.03
C PRO A 384 4.16 -10.03 -18.99
N LYS A 385 2.90 -9.86 -19.42
CA LYS A 385 1.69 -10.04 -18.59
C LYS A 385 1.38 -11.50 -18.20
N GLN A 386 2.22 -12.43 -18.62
CA GLN A 386 2.14 -13.85 -18.29
C GLN A 386 3.56 -14.42 -18.25
N THR A 387 3.83 -15.17 -17.21
CA THR A 387 5.09 -15.85 -16.92
C THR A 387 4.79 -17.25 -16.36
N ALA A 388 5.80 -18.10 -16.24
CA ALA A 388 5.68 -19.39 -15.57
C ALA A 388 5.35 -19.27 -14.06
N ASN A 389 5.50 -18.08 -13.47
CA ASN A 389 5.22 -17.79 -12.06
C ASN A 389 3.93 -16.96 -11.87
N SER A 390 3.12 -16.79 -12.93
CA SER A 390 1.87 -16.04 -12.83
C SER A 390 0.83 -16.80 -12.02
N VAL A 391 0.21 -16.12 -11.06
CA VAL A 391 -0.76 -16.75 -10.16
C VAL A 391 -2.14 -16.94 -10.80
N LYS A 392 -2.89 -17.90 -10.28
CA LYS A 392 -4.25 -18.23 -10.73
C LYS A 392 -5.25 -17.12 -10.40
N TYR A 393 -5.22 -16.59 -9.18
CA TYR A 393 -6.18 -15.59 -8.68
C TYR A 393 -5.69 -14.19 -9.02
N ARG A 394 -5.86 -13.79 -10.28
CA ARG A 394 -5.52 -12.45 -10.80
C ARG A 394 -6.56 -12.00 -11.82
N LEU A 395 -6.63 -10.70 -12.06
CA LEU A 395 -7.47 -10.17 -13.14
C LEU A 395 -6.86 -10.54 -14.50
N ILE A 396 -7.60 -11.30 -15.31
CA ILE A 396 -7.22 -11.60 -16.71
C ILE A 396 -8.08 -10.71 -17.61
N LYS A 397 -7.49 -9.67 -18.20
CA LYS A 397 -8.21 -8.80 -19.13
C LYS A 397 -8.51 -9.59 -20.43
N THR A 398 -9.69 -9.38 -21.01
CA THR A 398 -10.06 -9.97 -22.30
C THR A 398 -9.04 -9.54 -23.37
N GLY A 399 -8.25 -10.49 -23.87
CA GLY A 399 -7.16 -10.26 -24.83
C GLY A 399 -5.78 -10.76 -24.37
N ASP A 400 -5.62 -11.04 -23.07
CA ASP A 400 -4.36 -11.56 -22.49
C ASP A 400 -4.31 -13.11 -22.44
N LYS A 401 -5.17 -13.81 -23.19
CA LYS A 401 -5.23 -15.29 -23.27
C LYS A 401 -4.52 -15.84 -24.49
#